data_AF-A0A0M8KNB5-F1
#
_entry.id   AF-A0A0M8KNB5-F1
#
_cell.length_a   1.000
_cell.length_b   1.000
_cell.length_c   1.000
_cell.angle_alpha   90.00
_cell.angle_beta   90.00
_cell.angle_gamma   90.00
#
_symmetry.space_group_name_H-M   'P 1'
#
loop_
_entity.id
_entity.type
_entity.pdbx_description
1 polymer ?
#
loop_
_entity_poly.entity_id
_entity_poly.type
_entity_poly.pdbx_seq_one_letter_code
_entity_poly.pdbx_strand_id
1 'polypeptide(L)'
;MRAWYTFTYVLWMIGEIVKGSFAVTAGVYSPRTRSSPAIVEYPLRATTDLEIIAMASSITITPGTLVVGTAHGTLEEGPSLFVHVLFAASREQVVEDLREMEQRLLRASRGPGGAEAALLPRRSRSAVDERFADGRAVRRIRAAGHRTGPGGHAGPGGSSHEQSREQEEDER
;
A
#
# COMPACT_ATOMS: atom_id res chain seq x y z
N MET A 1 9.05 -30.55 8.83
CA MET A 1 10.26 -29.71 8.69
C MET A 1 9.89 -28.30 8.18
N ARG A 2 9.06 -27.55 8.93
CA ARG A 2 8.71 -26.14 8.61
C ARG A 2 9.44 -25.16 9.53
N ALA A 3 9.58 -25.54 10.81
CA ALA A 3 10.31 -24.78 11.83
C ALA A 3 11.76 -24.46 11.45
N TRP A 4 12.42 -25.34 10.68
CA TRP A 4 13.75 -25.07 10.14
C TRP A 4 13.75 -23.85 9.20
N TYR A 5 12.82 -23.78 8.24
CA TYR A 5 12.72 -22.65 7.32
C TYR A 5 12.35 -21.36 8.04
N THR A 6 11.43 -21.44 9.01
CA THR A 6 11.10 -20.29 9.89
C THR A 6 12.33 -19.80 10.64
N PHE A 7 13.12 -20.70 11.23
CA PHE A 7 14.34 -20.34 11.94
C PHE A 7 15.36 -19.69 11.00
N THR A 8 15.57 -20.23 9.80
CA THR A 8 16.47 -19.62 8.81
C THR A 8 15.99 -18.24 8.34
N TYR A 9 14.68 -18.05 8.22
CA TYR A 9 14.09 -16.75 7.90
C TYR A 9 14.35 -15.74 9.01
N VAL A 10 14.08 -16.10 10.26
CA VAL A 10 14.31 -15.23 11.43
C VAL A 10 15.79 -14.86 11.55
N LEU A 11 16.70 -15.81 11.40
CA LEU A 11 18.13 -15.54 11.47
C LEU A 11 18.60 -14.56 10.37
N TRP A 12 18.08 -14.73 9.16
CA TRP A 12 18.33 -13.78 8.07
C TRP A 12 17.73 -12.41 8.35
N MET A 13 16.51 -12.35 8.87
CA MET A 13 15.83 -11.10 9.22
C MET A 13 16.62 -10.30 10.26
N ILE A 14 17.18 -10.97 11.27
CA ILE A 14 18.08 -10.33 12.25
C ILE A 14 19.26 -9.68 11.54
N GLY A 15 19.84 -10.36 10.53
CA GLY A 15 20.90 -9.79 9.70
C GLY A 15 20.47 -8.51 8.97
N GLU A 16 19.28 -8.51 8.35
CA GLU A 16 18.75 -7.33 7.68
C GLU A 16 18.47 -6.17 8.64
N ILE A 17 17.95 -6.46 9.83
CA ILE A 17 17.72 -5.46 10.89
C ILE A 17 19.04 -4.80 11.30
N VAL A 18 20.09 -5.61 11.50
CA VAL A 18 21.42 -5.10 11.88
C VAL A 18 22.01 -4.24 10.76
N LYS A 19 21.98 -4.72 9.51
CA LYS A 19 22.47 -3.95 8.35
C LYS A 19 21.71 -2.64 8.17
N GLY A 20 20.38 -2.68 8.22
CA GLY A 20 19.53 -1.50 8.13
C GLY A 20 19.83 -0.50 9.24
N SER A 21 20.01 -0.98 10.47
CA SER A 21 20.41 -0.14 11.61
C SER A 21 21.73 0.58 11.34
N PHE A 22 22.76 -0.14 10.87
CA PHE A 22 24.04 0.49 10.51
C PHE A 22 23.90 1.53 9.39
N ALA A 23 23.12 1.25 8.36
CA ALA A 23 22.86 2.19 7.27
C ALA A 23 22.16 3.47 7.77
N VAL A 24 21.15 3.33 8.62
CA VAL A 24 20.44 4.45 9.27
C VAL A 24 21.40 5.24 10.15
N THR A 25 22.16 4.58 11.03
CA THR A 25 23.13 5.23 11.93
C THR A 25 24.19 5.98 11.12
N ALA A 26 24.78 5.37 10.09
CA ALA A 26 25.74 6.04 9.21
C ALA A 26 25.12 7.27 8.50
N GLY A 27 23.85 7.17 8.09
CA GLY A 27 23.10 8.29 7.52
C GLY A 27 22.90 9.45 8.48
N VAL A 28 22.68 9.17 9.77
CA VAL A 28 22.53 10.20 10.83
C VAL A 28 23.86 10.88 11.15
N TYR A 29 24.96 10.13 11.20
CA TYR A 29 26.28 10.67 11.53
C TYR A 29 26.95 11.42 10.36
N SER A 30 26.51 11.21 9.11
CA SER A 30 27.05 11.91 7.95
C SER A 30 26.46 13.33 7.83
N PRO A 31 27.26 14.41 7.93
CA PRO A 31 26.78 15.79 7.75
C PRO A 31 26.37 16.11 6.31
N ARG A 32 26.70 15.23 5.34
CA ARG A 32 26.13 15.22 3.99
C ARG A 32 25.14 14.06 3.92
N THR A 33 23.89 14.34 4.24
CA THR A 33 22.78 13.38 4.14
C THR A 33 22.56 12.97 2.69
N ARG A 34 22.97 11.75 2.32
CA ARG A 34 22.46 11.07 1.10
C ARG A 34 21.21 10.27 1.48
N SER A 35 20.19 10.95 1.99
CA SER A 35 18.85 10.37 2.05
C SER A 35 18.24 10.46 0.65
N SER A 36 17.87 9.32 0.09
CA SER A 36 17.13 9.25 -1.18
C SER A 36 15.83 8.50 -0.91
N PRO A 37 14.86 9.18 -0.27
CA PRO A 37 13.61 8.54 0.08
C PRO A 37 12.77 8.27 -1.17
N ALA A 38 12.13 7.11 -1.22
CA ALA A 38 11.23 6.73 -2.31
C ALA A 38 10.01 5.98 -1.78
N ILE A 39 8.90 6.04 -2.51
CA ILE A 39 7.74 5.16 -2.28
C ILE A 39 7.62 4.23 -3.47
N VAL A 40 7.60 2.93 -3.22
CA VAL A 40 7.52 1.88 -4.24
C VAL A 40 6.26 1.05 -4.00
N GLU A 41 5.48 0.86 -5.05
CA GLU A 41 4.39 -0.12 -5.07
C GLU A 41 4.98 -1.51 -5.29
N TYR A 42 4.72 -2.42 -4.35
CA TYR A 42 5.15 -3.81 -4.39
C TYR A 42 3.92 -4.74 -4.46
N PRO A 43 3.68 -5.39 -5.62
CA PRO A 43 2.58 -6.34 -5.79
C PRO A 43 2.90 -7.64 -5.05
N LEU A 44 2.04 -8.04 -4.11
CA LEU A 44 2.22 -9.24 -3.31
C LEU A 44 1.79 -10.50 -4.08
N ARG A 45 2.57 -11.56 -3.87
CA ARG A 45 2.24 -12.96 -4.21
C ARG A 45 1.63 -13.68 -3.01
N ALA A 46 1.83 -13.17 -1.79
CA ALA A 46 1.11 -13.62 -0.61
C ALA A 46 -0.42 -13.52 -0.81
N THR A 47 -1.15 -14.58 -0.45
CA THR A 47 -2.61 -14.64 -0.67
C THR A 47 -3.41 -14.73 0.63
N THR A 48 -2.77 -15.10 1.73
CA THR A 48 -3.45 -15.21 3.03
C THR A 48 -3.17 -13.97 3.86
N ASP A 49 -4.15 -13.56 4.66
CA ASP A 49 -4.02 -12.38 5.52
C ASP A 49 -2.80 -12.47 6.44
N LEU A 50 -2.51 -13.67 6.97
CA LEU A 50 -1.35 -13.91 7.82
C LEU A 50 -0.03 -13.63 7.08
N GLU A 51 0.10 -14.03 5.82
CA GLU A 51 1.31 -13.81 5.03
C GLU A 51 1.46 -12.33 4.66
N ILE A 52 0.35 -11.67 4.31
CA ILE A 52 0.34 -10.24 3.99
C ILE A 52 0.77 -9.43 5.23
N ILE A 53 0.20 -9.75 6.39
CA ILE A 53 0.56 -9.14 7.68
C ILE A 53 2.01 -9.42 8.01
N ALA A 54 2.46 -10.68 7.90
CA ALA A 54 3.85 -11.04 8.21
C ALA A 54 4.85 -10.31 7.29
N MET A 55 4.53 -10.15 6.01
CA MET A 55 5.33 -9.37 5.07
C MET A 55 5.37 -7.88 5.48
N ALA A 56 4.21 -7.28 5.74
CA ALA A 56 4.12 -5.87 6.12
C ALA A 56 4.85 -5.57 7.43
N SER A 57 4.70 -6.44 8.43
CA SER A 57 5.42 -6.35 9.70
C SER A 57 6.92 -6.52 9.50
N SER A 58 7.36 -7.47 8.66
CA SER A 58 8.78 -7.67 8.36
C SER A 58 9.41 -6.42 7.73
N ILE A 59 8.76 -5.85 6.71
CA ILE A 59 9.20 -4.58 6.09
C ILE A 59 9.33 -3.46 7.13
N THR A 60 8.34 -3.34 8.01
CA THR A 60 8.31 -2.24 8.99
C THR A 60 9.36 -2.41 10.09
N ILE A 61 9.72 -3.65 10.42
CA ILE A 61 10.78 -3.95 11.39
C ILE A 61 12.17 -3.67 10.81
N THR A 62 12.37 -3.81 9.50
CA THR A 62 13.63 -3.50 8.84
C THR A 62 13.90 -1.99 8.89
N PRO A 63 14.97 -1.54 9.59
CA PRO A 63 15.24 -0.12 9.71
C PRO A 63 15.54 0.51 8.36
N GLY A 64 14.92 1.67 8.09
CA GLY A 64 15.02 2.36 6.82
C GLY A 64 13.90 2.01 5.82
N THR A 65 12.93 1.16 6.21
CA THR A 65 11.72 0.90 5.44
C THR A 65 10.44 1.05 6.28
N LEU A 66 9.32 1.34 5.63
CA LEU A 66 8.01 1.49 6.27
C LEU A 66 6.90 1.14 5.28
N VAL A 67 5.90 0.36 5.70
CA VAL A 67 4.67 0.20 4.91
C VAL A 67 3.75 1.40 5.15
N VAL A 68 3.42 2.12 4.09
CA VAL A 68 2.54 3.31 4.12
C VAL A 68 1.08 2.91 3.97
N GLY A 69 0.82 1.86 3.20
CA GLY A 69 -0.55 1.42 2.93
C GLY A 69 -0.59 0.12 2.17
N THR A 70 -1.80 -0.42 2.07
CA THR A 70 -2.08 -1.63 1.33
C THR A 70 -3.22 -1.35 0.35
N ALA A 71 -3.13 -1.91 -0.85
CA ALA A 71 -4.25 -1.99 -1.78
C ALA A 71 -4.78 -3.42 -1.75
N HIS A 72 -6.10 -3.55 -1.56
CA HIS A 72 -6.75 -4.84 -1.68
C HIS A 72 -6.70 -5.32 -3.14
N GLY A 73 -6.46 -6.62 -3.34
CA GLY A 73 -6.46 -7.22 -4.66
C GLY A 73 -7.88 -7.39 -5.22
N THR A 74 -7.99 -7.61 -6.52
CA THR A 74 -9.26 -7.99 -7.18
C THR A 74 -9.24 -9.49 -7.52
N LEU A 75 -10.28 -10.00 -8.20
CA LEU A 75 -10.25 -11.37 -8.72
C LEU A 75 -9.14 -11.57 -9.77
N GLU A 76 -8.78 -10.52 -10.50
CA GLU A 76 -7.73 -10.56 -11.53
C GLU A 76 -6.34 -10.22 -10.95
N GLU A 77 -6.26 -9.38 -9.92
CA GLU A 77 -5.01 -8.81 -9.39
C GLU A 77 -4.77 -9.18 -7.92
N GLY A 78 -3.49 -9.37 -7.54
CA GLY A 78 -3.10 -9.59 -6.15
C GLY A 78 -3.14 -8.32 -5.29
N PRO A 79 -3.16 -8.44 -3.95
CA PRO A 79 -2.97 -7.30 -3.06
C PRO A 79 -1.60 -6.66 -3.29
N SER A 80 -1.44 -5.38 -2.94
CA SER A 80 -0.17 -4.65 -3.10
C SER A 80 0.17 -3.86 -1.84
N LEU A 81 1.46 -3.70 -1.56
CA LEU A 81 1.99 -2.86 -0.47
C LEU A 81 2.66 -1.62 -1.05
N PHE A 82 2.40 -0.46 -0.44
CA PHE A 82 3.15 0.76 -0.72
C PHE A 82 4.23 0.90 0.34
N VAL A 83 5.49 0.77 -0.08
CA VAL A 83 6.64 0.76 0.82
C VAL A 83 7.42 2.06 0.65
N HIS A 84 7.58 2.77 1.75
CA HIS A 84 8.52 3.89 1.86
C HIS A 84 9.89 3.36 2.24
N VAL A 85 10.92 3.82 1.54
CA VAL A 85 12.32 3.45 1.77
C VAL A 85 13.12 4.72 1.97
N LEU A 86 13.96 4.77 3.00
CA LEU A 86 14.76 5.94 3.37
C LEU A 86 16.01 6.09 2.47
N PHE A 87 16.57 4.96 2.04
CA PHE A 87 17.77 4.88 1.21
C PHE A 87 17.49 4.01 -0.03
N ALA A 88 16.90 4.60 -1.08
CA ALA A 88 16.73 3.92 -2.35
C ALA A 88 17.93 4.20 -3.27
N ALA A 89 18.70 3.16 -3.61
CA ALA A 89 19.74 3.27 -4.64
C ALA A 89 19.15 3.18 -6.05
N SER A 90 18.17 2.29 -6.26
CA SER A 90 17.32 2.21 -7.45
C SER A 90 15.97 1.56 -7.11
N ARG A 91 14.96 1.74 -7.97
CA ARG A 91 13.65 1.10 -7.79
C ARG A 91 13.78 -0.42 -7.92
N GLU A 92 14.59 -0.88 -8.86
CA GLU A 92 14.78 -2.27 -9.20
C GLU A 92 15.41 -3.04 -8.04
N GLN A 93 16.40 -2.44 -7.36
CA GLN A 93 17.02 -3.04 -6.19
C GLN A 93 16.02 -3.19 -5.03
N VAL A 94 15.26 -2.14 -4.74
CA VAL A 94 14.21 -2.18 -3.69
C VAL A 94 13.19 -3.28 -3.98
N VAL A 95 12.74 -3.40 -5.23
CA VAL A 95 11.78 -4.44 -5.62
C VAL A 95 12.39 -5.83 -5.46
N GLU A 96 13.66 -6.03 -5.79
CA GLU A 96 14.33 -7.32 -5.65
C GLU A 96 14.50 -7.70 -4.17
N ASP A 97 14.90 -6.77 -3.31
CA ASP A 97 15.04 -7.00 -1.86
C ASP A 97 13.69 -7.41 -1.24
N LEU A 98 12.60 -6.72 -1.61
CA LEU A 98 11.24 -7.06 -1.20
C LEU A 98 10.81 -8.43 -1.74
N ARG A 99 11.18 -8.74 -2.99
CA ARG A 99 10.90 -10.03 -3.63
C ARG A 99 11.65 -11.18 -2.97
N GLU A 100 12.88 -10.98 -2.53
CA GLU A 100 13.66 -11.95 -1.80
C GLU A 100 13.04 -12.22 -0.42
N MET A 101 12.70 -11.15 0.31
CA MET A 101 12.04 -11.27 1.61
C MET A 101 10.73 -12.06 1.50
N GLU A 102 9.89 -11.72 0.51
CA GLU A 102 8.63 -12.43 0.29
C GLU A 102 8.87 -13.91 -0.03
N GLN A 103 9.86 -14.24 -0.87
CA GLN A 103 10.19 -15.63 -1.18
C GLN A 103 10.59 -16.42 0.08
N ARG A 104 11.42 -15.84 0.94
CA ARG A 104 11.86 -16.49 2.18
C ARG A 104 10.69 -16.64 3.15
N LEU A 105 9.82 -15.63 3.23
CA LEU A 105 8.59 -15.68 4.04
C LEU A 105 7.64 -16.78 3.55
N LEU A 106 7.35 -16.85 2.24
CA LEU A 106 6.46 -17.85 1.66
C LEU A 106 7.02 -19.27 1.79
N ARG A 107 8.34 -19.44 1.70
CA ARG A 107 9.00 -20.72 1.99
C ARG A 107 8.81 -21.12 3.46
N ALA A 108 8.88 -20.17 4.39
CA ALA A 108 8.62 -20.43 5.81
C ALA A 108 7.13 -20.70 6.11
N SER A 109 6.20 -19.96 5.48
CA SER A 109 4.77 -20.08 5.74
C SER A 109 4.15 -21.30 5.05
N ARG A 110 4.52 -21.61 3.79
CA ARG A 110 3.91 -22.68 2.96
C ARG A 110 4.79 -23.92 2.79
N GLY A 111 6.10 -23.82 3.02
CA GLY A 111 7.08 -24.85 2.65
C GLY A 111 7.54 -24.74 1.18
N PRO A 112 8.42 -25.65 0.70
CA PRO A 112 9.07 -25.54 -0.62
C PRO A 112 8.09 -25.45 -1.81
N GLY A 113 7.06 -26.29 -1.85
CA GLY A 113 6.13 -26.35 -2.98
C GLY A 113 5.11 -25.20 -3.04
N GLY A 114 4.82 -24.54 -1.91
CA GLY A 114 3.88 -23.42 -1.89
C GLY A 114 4.51 -22.08 -2.27
N ALA A 115 5.82 -21.94 -2.12
CA ALA A 115 6.58 -20.80 -2.62
C ALA A 115 6.70 -20.82 -4.15
N GLU A 116 6.83 -22.02 -4.73
CA GLU A 116 6.95 -22.21 -6.19
C GLU A 116 5.64 -21.91 -6.93
N ALA A 117 4.49 -22.32 -6.38
CA ALA A 117 3.17 -21.96 -6.92
C ALA A 117 2.91 -20.43 -6.90
N ALA A 118 3.52 -19.71 -5.94
CA ALA A 118 3.42 -18.26 -5.85
C ALA A 118 4.29 -17.53 -6.88
N LEU A 119 5.24 -18.22 -7.56
CA LEU A 119 6.05 -17.64 -8.63
C LEU A 119 5.29 -17.54 -9.96
N LEU A 120 4.10 -18.15 -10.08
CA LEU A 120 3.28 -18.00 -11.27
C LEU A 120 2.87 -16.53 -11.44
N PRO A 121 3.11 -15.93 -12.62
CA PRO A 121 2.87 -14.51 -12.83
C PRO A 121 1.38 -14.21 -12.83
N ARG A 122 0.86 -13.72 -11.71
CA ARG A 122 -0.43 -13.02 -11.67
C ARG A 122 -0.20 -11.62 -12.24
N ARG A 123 -1.13 -11.13 -13.06
CA ARG A 123 -1.02 -9.82 -13.73
C ARG A 123 -0.79 -8.75 -12.66
N SER A 124 0.45 -8.28 -12.57
CA SER A 124 0.87 -7.25 -11.64
C SER A 124 0.63 -5.89 -12.27
N ARG A 125 0.07 -4.94 -11.51
CA ARG A 125 0.12 -3.50 -11.83
C ARG A 125 1.57 -3.00 -11.75
N SER A 126 2.45 -3.48 -12.63
CA SER A 126 3.83 -2.96 -12.71
C SER A 126 3.91 -1.64 -13.49
N ALA A 127 2.83 -1.27 -14.18
CA ALA A 127 2.64 0.07 -14.71
C ALA A 127 1.87 0.87 -13.65
N VAL A 128 2.58 1.81 -13.01
CA VAL A 128 1.93 2.96 -12.37
C VAL A 128 0.88 3.45 -13.35
N ASP A 129 -0.35 3.56 -12.89
CA ASP A 129 -1.37 4.29 -13.61
C ASP A 129 -0.81 5.71 -13.80
N GLU A 130 -0.39 6.06 -15.02
CA GLU A 130 0.24 7.36 -15.36
C GLU A 130 -0.57 8.54 -14.82
N ARG A 131 -1.86 8.32 -14.54
CA ARG A 131 -2.81 9.20 -13.88
C ARG A 131 -2.44 9.67 -12.46
N PHE A 132 -1.51 9.00 -11.76
CA PHE A 132 -1.09 9.39 -10.40
C PHE A 132 0.38 9.82 -10.29
N ALA A 133 1.20 9.57 -11.32
CA ALA A 133 2.60 9.99 -11.35
C ALA A 133 2.77 11.51 -11.50
N ASP A 134 1.74 12.19 -11.99
CA ASP A 134 1.74 13.61 -12.38
C ASP A 134 1.38 14.59 -11.24
N GLY A 135 1.12 14.10 -10.02
CA GLY A 135 0.68 14.93 -8.90
C GLY A 135 -0.69 15.63 -9.10
N ARG A 136 -1.43 15.32 -10.18
CA ARG A 136 -2.71 15.96 -10.50
C ARG A 136 -3.83 15.49 -9.57
N ALA A 137 -3.75 14.26 -9.06
CA ALA A 137 -4.68 13.73 -8.06
C ALA A 137 -4.63 14.56 -6.75
N VAL A 138 -3.42 14.90 -6.28
CA VAL A 138 -3.22 15.74 -5.08
C VAL A 138 -3.73 17.17 -5.31
N ARG A 139 -3.55 17.72 -6.53
CA ARG A 139 -4.13 19.03 -6.92
C ARG A 139 -5.66 19.02 -6.94
N ARG A 140 -6.31 17.94 -7.36
CA ARG A 140 -7.80 17.85 -7.34
C ARG A 140 -8.35 17.84 -5.92
N ILE A 141 -7.71 17.15 -4.99
CA ILE A 141 -8.14 17.13 -3.59
C ILE A 141 -7.96 18.53 -2.96
N ARG A 142 -6.85 19.22 -3.25
CA ARG A 142 -6.62 20.60 -2.81
C ARG A 142 -7.60 21.60 -3.45
N ALA A 143 -7.99 21.40 -4.70
CA ALA A 143 -9.00 22.22 -5.37
C ALA A 143 -10.43 21.96 -4.87
N ALA A 144 -10.72 20.74 -4.40
CA ALA A 144 -12.00 20.38 -3.81
C ALA A 144 -12.18 20.89 -2.38
N GLY A 145 -11.09 21.10 -1.63
CA GLY A 145 -11.11 21.59 -0.24
C GLY A 145 -11.40 23.08 -0.05
N HIS A 146 -11.53 23.87 -1.13
CA HIS A 146 -11.73 25.33 -1.07
C HIS A 146 -13.15 25.80 -1.43
N ARG A 147 -14.16 24.92 -1.44
CA ARG A 147 -15.57 25.35 -1.58
C ARG A 147 -16.26 25.43 -0.21
N THR A 148 -15.93 26.46 0.56
CA THR A 148 -16.88 27.07 1.49
C THR A 148 -17.94 27.81 0.68
N GLY A 149 -19.23 27.53 0.93
CA GLY A 149 -20.39 28.21 0.30
C GLY A 149 -20.41 29.72 0.56
N PRO A 150 -21.33 30.50 -0.05
CA PRO A 150 -22.77 30.30 0.18
C PRO A 150 -23.69 30.58 -1.02
N GLY A 151 -24.96 30.15 -0.90
CA GLY A 151 -26.17 30.86 -1.36
C GLY A 151 -26.41 31.05 -2.87
N GLY A 152 -27.59 30.63 -3.34
CA GLY A 152 -28.12 31.08 -4.64
C GLY A 152 -29.15 30.15 -5.26
N HIS A 153 -30.39 30.27 -4.77
CA HIS A 153 -31.59 29.66 -5.33
C HIS A 153 -31.85 30.12 -6.79
N ALA A 154 -32.54 29.24 -7.53
CA ALA A 154 -33.53 29.49 -8.59
C ALA A 154 -33.13 29.04 -10.02
N GLY A 155 -33.49 27.78 -10.33
CA GLY A 155 -33.79 27.33 -11.69
C GLY A 155 -35.26 27.62 -12.05
N PRO A 156 -35.61 27.68 -13.35
CA PRO A 156 -36.77 28.38 -13.86
C PRO A 156 -38.06 27.55 -13.83
N GLY A 157 -39.19 28.26 -13.82
CA GLY A 157 -40.53 27.72 -13.66
C GLY A 157 -41.06 26.89 -14.84
N GLY A 158 -42.08 26.10 -14.50
CA GLY A 158 -42.97 25.38 -15.39
C GLY A 158 -44.14 24.81 -14.57
N SER A 159 -45.27 25.51 -14.64
CA SER A 159 -46.54 25.27 -13.93
C SER A 159 -47.37 24.15 -14.53
N SER A 160 -48.10 23.40 -13.69
CA SER A 160 -49.53 22.99 -13.79
C SER A 160 -49.79 21.93 -12.71
N HIS A 161 -50.42 22.27 -11.59
CA HIS A 161 -51.88 22.20 -11.33
C HIS A 161 -52.44 20.77 -11.20
N GLU A 162 -52.64 20.33 -9.94
CA GLU A 162 -53.85 19.68 -9.35
C GLU A 162 -53.44 19.12 -7.96
N GLN A 163 -53.92 19.72 -6.86
CA GLN A 163 -55.04 19.22 -6.04
C GLN A 163 -54.77 17.78 -5.53
N SER A 164 -54.57 17.50 -4.23
CA SER A 164 -55.39 17.93 -3.09
C SER A 164 -54.59 17.94 -1.79
N ARG A 165 -54.80 18.98 -1.01
CA ARG A 165 -54.46 19.13 0.40
C ARG A 165 -55.77 18.96 1.20
N GLU A 166 -55.64 18.78 2.51
CA GLU A 166 -56.71 18.64 3.54
C GLU A 166 -57.13 17.17 3.72
N GLN A 167 -56.78 16.43 4.77
CA GLN A 167 -56.34 16.75 6.14
C GLN A 167 -57.26 17.72 6.89
N GLU A 168 -58.46 17.22 7.13
CA GLU A 168 -59.41 17.49 8.22
C GLU A 168 -60.04 16.09 8.44
N GLU A 169 -60.23 15.49 9.61
CA GLU A 169 -60.28 15.84 11.03
C GLU A 169 -59.81 14.57 11.78
N ASP A 170 -58.91 14.68 12.72
CA ASP A 170 -59.20 14.77 14.16
C ASP A 170 -59.85 13.50 14.74
N GLU A 171 -59.02 12.80 15.50
CA GLU A 171 -59.34 11.59 16.25
C GLU A 171 -59.67 12.04 17.69
N ARG A 172 -60.92 11.81 18.13
CA ARG A 172 -61.41 11.80 19.53
C ARG A 172 -61.76 13.11 20.23
#